data_AF-A0A3D9LJU0-F1
#
_entry.id   AF-A0A3D9LJU0-F1
#
_cell.length_a   1.000
_cell.length_b   1.000
_cell.length_c   1.000
_cell.angle_alpha   90.00
_cell.angle_beta   90.00
_cell.angle_gamma   90.00
#
_symmetry.space_group_name_H-M   'P 1'
#
loop_
_entity.id
_entity.type
_entity.pdbx_description
1 polymer ?
#
loop_
_entity_poly.entity_id
_entity_poly.type
_entity_poly.pdbx_seq_one_letter_code
_entity_poly.pdbx_strand_id
1 'polypeptide(L)'
;MPLQGKNLRSLYNPEERLLHLNNGLNSGQINFLLGREIAFQWMRMKNRSLGTPPQRVMDFEENLNNLKASYFSAALMMPKKNLSADFKAFGKHKKWDPELFLGLMTKYHVTPEMLMQRLTNILPTVFGVENLFFLRFVAHSADKFTLTKELHLSERNDPHHANELNEHYCRRWISLEILQELYQQVKANPDKQFIAGIQRSRYFESESEYLCLSIAFPNVSNREEAISVTVGFLIDDRLGDHLKFLDDPDIPAKLVNTTCERCPISDCKERAYDAVIHKQSQHEEAIKNDIVDLLGTQRGVA
;
A
#
# COMPACT_ATOMS: atom_id res chain seq x y z
N MET A 1 6.35 18.62 29.65
CA MET A 1 5.35 17.73 30.31
C MET A 1 5.36 16.36 29.63
N PRO A 2 5.22 15.24 30.36
CA PRO A 2 5.05 13.93 29.73
C PRO A 2 3.70 13.86 28.99
N LEU A 3 3.68 13.31 27.77
CA LEU A 3 2.47 13.15 26.93
C LEU A 3 1.58 11.97 27.36
N GLN A 4 1.73 11.49 28.60
CA GLN A 4 1.04 10.30 29.09
C GLN A 4 -0.48 10.51 29.10
N GLY A 5 -1.24 9.57 28.50
CA GLY A 5 -2.70 9.66 28.39
C GLY A 5 -3.22 10.69 27.39
N LYS A 6 -2.37 11.21 26.50
CA LYS A 6 -2.76 12.14 25.44
C LYS A 6 -2.80 11.43 24.08
N ASN A 7 -3.70 11.89 23.20
CA ASN A 7 -3.86 11.37 21.83
C ASN A 7 -2.75 11.82 20.86
N LEU A 8 -1.62 12.31 21.37
CA LEU A 8 -0.45 12.74 20.60
C LEU A 8 0.67 11.72 20.76
N ARG A 9 1.36 11.42 19.65
CA ARG A 9 2.59 10.63 19.61
C ARG A 9 3.82 11.50 19.91
N SER A 10 3.85 12.73 19.39
CA SER A 10 4.92 13.69 19.68
C SER A 10 4.42 15.14 19.66
N LEU A 11 5.18 16.02 20.34
CA LEU A 11 5.01 17.46 20.31
C LEU A 11 6.38 18.15 20.48
N TYR A 12 6.78 18.95 19.51
CA TYR A 12 7.99 19.78 19.57
C TYR A 12 7.65 21.16 20.12
N ASN A 13 8.38 21.58 21.17
CA ASN A 13 8.36 22.93 21.71
C ASN A 13 9.51 23.76 21.11
N PRO A 14 9.24 24.75 20.24
CA PRO A 14 10.29 25.57 19.63
C PRO A 14 11.05 26.47 20.60
N GLU A 15 10.39 26.93 21.68
CA GLU A 15 10.98 27.85 22.66
C GLU A 15 12.04 27.13 23.49
N GLU A 16 11.70 25.95 24.01
CA GLU A 16 12.59 25.12 24.83
C GLU A 16 13.51 24.23 23.99
N ARG A 17 13.24 24.09 22.69
CA ARG A 17 13.91 23.15 21.77
C ARG A 17 13.82 21.69 22.24
N LEU A 18 12.68 21.32 22.81
CA LEU A 18 12.42 19.98 23.34
C LEU A 18 11.37 19.26 22.52
N LEU A 19 11.67 18.01 22.14
CA LEU A 19 10.68 17.09 21.57
C LEU A 19 10.13 16.21 22.68
N HIS A 20 8.84 16.36 22.97
CA HIS A 20 8.11 15.45 23.84
C HIS A 20 7.61 14.25 23.04
N LEU A 21 7.82 13.06 23.59
CA LEU A 21 7.35 11.79 23.03
C LEU A 21 6.37 11.13 23.99
N ASN A 22 5.42 10.38 23.45
CA ASN A 22 4.52 9.58 24.24
C ASN A 22 5.20 8.28 24.69
N ASN A 23 5.01 7.91 25.96
CA ASN A 23 5.64 6.72 26.56
C ASN A 23 5.12 5.40 25.97
N GLY A 24 3.95 5.39 25.32
CA GLY A 24 3.36 4.20 24.70
C GLY A 24 3.97 3.81 23.35
N LEU A 25 5.02 4.51 22.89
CA LEU A 25 5.64 4.27 21.60
C LEU A 25 6.72 3.18 21.68
N ASN A 26 6.80 2.34 20.66
CA ASN A 26 7.91 1.40 20.53
C ASN A 26 9.19 2.10 20.02
N SER A 27 10.33 1.41 20.10
CA SER A 27 11.64 1.95 19.68
C SER A 27 11.65 2.43 18.22
N GLY A 28 11.01 1.69 17.31
CA GLY A 28 10.92 2.09 15.90
C GLY A 28 10.13 3.38 15.69
N GLN A 29 9.01 3.54 16.40
CA GLN A 29 8.20 4.77 16.37
C GLN A 29 8.95 5.95 16.98
N ILE A 30 9.66 5.74 18.10
CA ILE A 30 10.50 6.75 18.74
C ILE A 30 11.59 7.21 17.76
N ASN A 31 12.35 6.27 17.19
CA ASN A 31 13.41 6.56 16.22
C ASN A 31 12.88 7.30 15.00
N PHE A 32 11.71 6.91 14.50
CA PHE A 32 11.10 7.58 13.37
C PHE A 32 10.72 9.04 13.67
N LEU A 33 10.14 9.31 14.85
CA LEU A 33 9.77 10.66 15.25
C LEU A 33 10.99 11.54 15.52
N LEU A 34 12.04 10.98 16.13
CA LEU A 34 13.33 11.67 16.29
C LEU A 34 13.94 12.00 14.92
N GLY A 35 13.99 11.04 14.00
CA GLY A 35 14.51 11.25 12.65
C GLY A 35 13.72 12.31 11.86
N ARG A 36 12.40 12.39 12.05
CA ARG A 36 11.57 13.45 11.46
C ARG A 36 11.92 14.82 12.03
N GLU A 37 12.07 14.92 13.35
CA GLU A 37 12.45 16.19 13.98
C GLU A 37 13.85 16.63 13.54
N ILE A 38 14.82 15.70 13.46
CA ILE A 38 16.15 15.97 12.90
C ILE A 38 16.03 16.51 11.47
N ALA A 39 15.21 15.90 10.62
CA ALA A 39 15.02 16.34 9.24
C ALA A 39 14.52 17.79 9.18
N PHE A 40 13.51 18.12 9.99
CA PHE A 40 12.95 19.46 10.01
C PHE A 40 13.96 20.53 10.42
N GLN A 41 14.79 20.23 11.43
CA GLN A 41 15.85 21.12 11.91
C GLN A 41 16.98 21.25 10.89
N TRP A 42 17.47 20.12 10.39
CA TRP A 42 18.60 20.04 9.46
C TRP A 42 18.28 20.74 8.13
N MET A 43 17.09 20.49 7.59
CA MET A 43 16.63 21.10 6.33
C MET A 43 16.04 22.49 6.52
N ARG A 44 16.01 23.02 7.76
CA ARG A 44 15.48 24.33 8.13
C ARG A 44 14.04 24.57 7.64
N MET A 45 13.21 23.53 7.71
CA MET A 45 11.79 23.60 7.32
C MET A 45 11.01 24.40 8.35
N LYS A 46 10.47 25.55 7.92
CA LYS A 46 9.70 26.46 8.77
C LYS A 46 8.20 26.12 8.78
N ASN A 47 7.61 25.87 7.62
CA ASN A 47 6.21 25.46 7.51
C ASN A 47 6.07 23.95 7.77
N ARG A 48 5.72 23.60 9.02
CA ARG A 48 5.63 22.21 9.47
C ARG A 48 4.69 22.06 10.66
N SER A 49 4.23 20.83 10.88
CA SER A 49 3.46 20.50 12.08
C SER A 49 4.38 20.31 13.28
N LEU A 50 3.99 20.88 14.43
CA LEU A 50 4.73 20.72 15.69
C LEU A 50 4.38 19.43 16.42
N GLY A 51 3.28 18.76 16.09
CA GLY A 51 2.89 17.52 16.75
C GLY A 51 2.40 16.46 15.80
N THR A 52 2.40 15.21 16.27
CA THR A 52 1.91 14.06 15.51
C THR A 52 0.80 13.35 16.30
N PRO A 53 -0.41 13.12 15.73
CA PRO A 53 -0.85 13.60 14.42
C PRO A 53 -0.96 15.14 14.36
N PRO A 54 -1.00 15.73 13.16
CA PRO A 54 -1.23 17.17 12.99
C PRO A 54 -2.55 17.60 13.62
N GLN A 55 -2.57 18.76 14.26
CA GLN A 55 -3.75 19.28 14.98
C GLN A 55 -4.70 20.07 14.07
N ARG A 56 -4.32 20.29 12.82
CA ARG A 56 -5.07 21.02 11.81
C ARG A 56 -4.84 20.43 10.43
N VAL A 57 -5.70 20.81 9.49
CA VAL A 57 -5.47 20.56 8.07
C VAL A 57 -4.18 21.29 7.67
N MET A 58 -3.28 20.55 7.04
CA MET A 58 -2.00 21.02 6.57
C MET A 58 -2.18 21.63 5.18
N ASP A 59 -1.50 22.73 4.90
CA ASP A 59 -1.41 23.25 3.54
C ASP A 59 -0.48 22.37 2.67
N PHE A 60 -0.35 22.69 1.39
CA PHE A 60 0.48 21.91 0.48
C PHE A 60 1.96 21.87 0.90
N GLU A 61 2.54 23.00 1.29
CA GLU A 61 3.95 23.10 1.65
C GLU A 61 4.24 22.31 2.93
N GLU A 62 3.36 22.43 3.93
CA GLU A 62 3.42 21.67 5.17
C GLU A 62 3.31 20.15 4.90
N ASN A 63 2.40 19.73 4.03
CA ASN A 63 2.31 18.33 3.60
C ASN A 63 3.60 17.85 2.93
N LEU A 64 4.14 18.64 2.00
CA LEU A 64 5.39 18.33 1.30
C LEU A 64 6.58 18.24 2.26
N ASN A 65 6.69 19.16 3.22
CA ASN A 65 7.74 19.15 4.23
C ASN A 65 7.60 17.94 5.16
N ASN A 66 6.37 17.59 5.55
CA ASN A 66 6.11 16.37 6.32
C ASN A 66 6.50 15.10 5.57
N LEU A 67 6.24 15.03 4.26
CA LEU A 67 6.64 13.92 3.39
C LEU A 67 8.17 13.84 3.30
N LYS A 68 8.86 14.96 3.04
CA LYS A 68 10.33 15.03 3.00
C LYS A 68 10.97 14.62 4.32
N ALA A 69 10.44 15.07 5.45
CA ALA A 69 10.92 14.69 6.77
C ALA A 69 10.70 13.20 7.07
N SER A 70 9.56 12.64 6.65
CA SER A 70 9.27 11.21 6.78
C SER A 70 10.21 10.37 5.92
N TYR A 71 10.47 10.80 4.67
CA TYR A 71 11.46 10.20 3.79
C TYR A 71 12.86 10.23 4.42
N PHE A 72 13.29 11.38 4.94
CA PHE A 72 14.59 11.54 5.59
C PHE A 72 14.74 10.57 6.76
N SER A 73 13.74 10.51 7.64
CA SER A 73 13.72 9.63 8.80
C SER A 73 13.83 8.15 8.39
N ALA A 74 13.01 7.73 7.42
CA ALA A 74 13.06 6.37 6.88
C ALA A 74 14.42 6.06 6.22
N ALA A 75 15.02 7.02 5.51
CA ALA A 75 16.33 6.87 4.88
C ALA A 75 17.48 6.76 5.90
N LEU A 76 17.36 7.46 7.03
CA LEU A 76 18.31 7.37 8.14
C LEU A 76 18.24 5.99 8.82
N MET A 77 17.02 5.50 9.06
CA MET A 77 16.80 4.18 9.69
C MET A 77 17.11 3.01 8.75
N MET A 78 16.87 3.17 7.44
CA MET A 78 17.09 2.16 6.41
C MET A 78 18.04 2.71 5.33
N PRO A 79 19.37 2.66 5.58
CA PRO A 79 20.37 3.11 4.62
C PRO A 79 20.23 2.38 3.28
N LYS A 80 20.27 3.13 2.17
CA LYS A 80 20.03 2.60 0.82
C LYS A 80 20.90 1.37 0.54
N LYS A 81 22.20 1.44 0.83
CA LYS A 81 23.17 0.36 0.58
C LYS A 81 22.78 -0.94 1.29
N ASN A 82 22.43 -0.85 2.57
CA ASN A 82 22.11 -2.00 3.41
C ASN A 82 20.79 -2.63 2.99
N LEU A 83 19.73 -1.83 2.87
CA LEU A 83 18.41 -2.34 2.50
C LEU A 83 18.41 -2.92 1.09
N SER A 84 19.18 -2.33 0.16
CA SER A 84 19.37 -2.89 -1.19
C SER A 84 20.07 -4.24 -1.15
N ALA A 85 21.10 -4.41 -0.33
CA ALA A 85 21.82 -5.68 -0.22
C ALA A 85 20.94 -6.76 0.38
N ASP A 86 20.18 -6.43 1.43
CA ASP A 86 19.26 -7.36 2.08
C ASP A 86 18.11 -7.78 1.15
N PHE A 87 17.51 -6.83 0.43
CA PHE A 87 16.44 -7.13 -0.51
C PHE A 87 16.95 -7.93 -1.72
N LYS A 88 18.19 -7.68 -2.18
CA LYS A 88 18.86 -8.54 -3.18
C LYS A 88 19.11 -9.95 -2.65
N ALA A 89 19.48 -10.10 -1.38
CA ALA A 89 19.65 -11.42 -0.77
C ALA A 89 18.30 -12.14 -0.67
N PHE A 90 17.26 -11.44 -0.22
CA PHE A 90 15.88 -11.92 -0.17
C PHE A 90 15.39 -12.41 -1.55
N GLY A 91 15.63 -11.61 -2.60
CA GLY A 91 15.28 -11.96 -3.99
C GLY A 91 15.99 -13.20 -4.55
N LYS A 92 17.09 -13.67 -3.95
CA LYS A 92 17.80 -14.89 -4.41
C LYS A 92 17.13 -16.18 -3.95
N HIS A 93 16.24 -16.13 -2.97
CA HIS A 93 15.52 -17.32 -2.53
C HIS A 93 14.58 -17.80 -3.65
N LYS A 94 14.56 -19.12 -3.88
CA LYS A 94 13.69 -19.74 -4.90
C LYS A 94 12.25 -19.93 -4.42
N LYS A 95 12.03 -19.84 -3.11
CA LYS A 95 10.72 -19.95 -2.49
C LYS A 95 10.41 -18.69 -1.70
N TRP A 96 9.16 -18.29 -1.71
CA TRP A 96 8.66 -17.22 -0.86
C TRP A 96 8.72 -17.68 0.59
N ASP A 97 9.28 -16.83 1.45
CA ASP A 97 9.30 -17.04 2.89
C ASP A 97 8.80 -15.75 3.57
N PRO A 98 7.58 -15.78 4.16
CA PRO A 98 7.02 -14.61 4.81
C PRO A 98 7.85 -14.17 6.03
N GLU A 99 8.50 -15.10 6.74
CA GLU A 99 9.28 -14.77 7.94
C GLU A 99 10.58 -14.05 7.59
N LEU A 100 11.21 -14.37 6.45
CA LEU A 100 12.36 -13.62 5.95
C LEU A 100 11.97 -12.17 5.61
N PHE A 101 10.79 -11.98 5.02
CA PHE A 101 10.30 -10.65 4.69
C PHE A 101 9.94 -9.85 5.96
N LEU A 102 9.23 -10.46 6.90
CA LEU A 102 8.94 -9.85 8.20
C LEU A 102 10.22 -9.57 9.00
N GLY A 103 11.24 -10.41 8.86
CA GLY A 103 12.56 -10.23 9.48
C GLY A 103 13.26 -8.93 9.09
N LEU A 104 12.97 -8.36 7.92
CA LEU A 104 13.48 -7.03 7.54
C LEU A 104 12.97 -5.93 8.49
N MET A 105 11.71 -6.02 8.93
CA MET A 105 11.17 -5.05 9.88
C MET A 105 11.87 -5.12 11.23
N THR A 106 12.11 -6.35 11.70
CA THR A 106 12.86 -6.60 12.94
C THR A 106 14.29 -6.07 12.85
N LYS A 107 14.98 -6.36 11.74
CA LYS A 107 16.37 -5.90 11.49
C LYS A 107 16.51 -4.39 11.53
N TYR A 108 15.58 -3.67 10.90
CA TYR A 108 15.65 -2.21 10.80
C TYR A 108 14.90 -1.48 11.93
N HIS A 109 14.21 -2.22 12.80
CA HIS A 109 13.31 -1.67 13.82
C HIS A 109 12.31 -0.66 13.25
N VAL A 110 11.61 -1.06 12.17
CA VAL A 110 10.67 -0.21 11.43
C VAL A 110 9.26 -0.79 11.43
N THR A 111 8.27 0.05 11.18
CA THR A 111 6.90 -0.41 10.96
C THR A 111 6.73 -0.98 9.54
N PRO A 112 5.68 -1.78 9.27
CA PRO A 112 5.38 -2.25 7.93
C PRO A 112 5.27 -1.10 6.91
N GLU A 113 4.57 -0.02 7.28
CA GLU A 113 4.38 1.13 6.38
C GLU A 113 5.71 1.81 6.03
N MET A 114 6.60 1.98 7.00
CA MET A 114 7.92 2.57 6.77
C MET A 114 8.77 1.70 5.84
N LEU A 115 8.80 0.39 6.07
CA LEU A 115 9.53 -0.55 5.21
C LEU A 115 9.00 -0.49 3.78
N MET A 116 7.68 -0.65 3.60
CA MET A 116 7.04 -0.68 2.29
C MET A 116 7.21 0.63 1.51
N GLN A 117 7.02 1.78 2.15
CA GLN A 117 7.29 3.08 1.53
C GLN A 117 8.79 3.27 1.23
N ARG A 118 9.69 2.72 2.04
CA ARG A 118 11.12 2.80 1.73
C ARG A 118 11.47 1.96 0.50
N LEU A 119 10.84 0.81 0.33
CA LEU A 119 11.02 -0.04 -0.85
C LEU A 119 10.59 0.70 -2.13
N THR A 120 9.44 1.39 -2.14
CA THR A 120 9.02 2.17 -3.32
C THR A 120 10.02 3.25 -3.74
N ASN A 121 10.79 3.78 -2.79
CA ASN A 121 11.81 4.80 -3.04
C ASN A 121 13.15 4.24 -3.53
N ILE A 122 13.50 3.00 -3.17
CA ILE A 122 14.80 2.41 -3.48
C ILE A 122 14.71 1.54 -4.74
N LEU A 123 13.65 0.73 -4.84
CA LEU A 123 13.57 -0.34 -5.82
C LEU A 123 13.65 0.15 -7.27
N PRO A 124 13.00 1.25 -7.69
CA PRO A 124 13.18 1.77 -9.06
C PRO A 124 14.63 2.03 -9.41
N THR A 125 15.40 2.61 -8.48
CA THR A 125 16.80 2.98 -8.73
C THR A 125 17.79 1.81 -8.66
N VAL A 126 17.41 0.70 -8.03
CA VAL A 126 18.34 -0.42 -7.75
C VAL A 126 18.02 -1.64 -8.60
N PHE A 127 16.75 -1.81 -8.95
CA PHE A 127 16.21 -2.95 -9.67
C PHE A 127 15.62 -2.55 -11.04
N GLY A 128 15.57 -1.25 -11.37
CA GLY A 128 15.02 -0.77 -12.64
C GLY A 128 13.50 -1.00 -12.77
N VAL A 129 12.81 -1.22 -11.64
CA VAL A 129 11.36 -1.47 -11.58
C VAL A 129 10.64 -0.13 -11.52
N GLU A 130 10.25 0.37 -12.69
CA GLU A 130 9.62 1.69 -12.83
C GLU A 130 8.11 1.65 -12.55
N ASN A 131 7.47 0.50 -12.82
CA ASN A 131 6.04 0.30 -12.64
C ASN A 131 5.76 -0.35 -11.28
N LEU A 132 5.48 0.48 -10.29
CA LEU A 132 5.09 0.04 -8.96
C LEU A 132 3.96 0.87 -8.38
N PHE A 133 3.26 0.28 -7.43
CA PHE A 133 2.26 0.97 -6.63
C PHE A 133 2.38 0.63 -5.15
N PHE A 134 1.81 1.48 -4.30
CA PHE A 134 1.64 1.26 -2.87
C PHE A 134 0.19 1.50 -2.48
N LEU A 135 -0.38 0.57 -1.71
CA LEU A 135 -1.74 0.65 -1.18
C LEU A 135 -1.70 0.49 0.34
N ARG A 136 -2.54 1.26 1.03
CA ARG A 136 -2.82 1.08 2.46
C ARG A 136 -4.30 0.98 2.71
N PHE A 137 -4.77 -0.19 3.14
CA PHE A 137 -6.16 -0.37 3.54
C PHE A 137 -6.32 -0.35 5.06
N VAL A 138 -7.47 0.13 5.50
CA VAL A 138 -8.01 -0.11 6.84
C VAL A 138 -9.24 -0.98 6.68
N ALA A 139 -9.27 -2.11 7.38
CA ALA A 139 -10.49 -2.86 7.61
C ALA A 139 -11.14 -2.36 8.90
N HIS A 140 -12.41 -1.96 8.78
CA HIS A 140 -13.27 -1.64 9.93
C HIS A 140 -14.10 -2.84 10.39
N SER A 141 -14.23 -3.84 9.53
CA SER A 141 -14.83 -5.15 9.79
C SER A 141 -14.33 -6.14 8.74
N ALA A 142 -14.81 -7.39 8.78
CA ALA A 142 -14.43 -8.42 7.81
C ALA A 142 -14.75 -8.06 6.33
N ASP A 143 -15.73 -7.17 6.12
CA ASP A 143 -16.24 -6.82 4.77
C ASP A 143 -16.18 -5.31 4.46
N LYS A 144 -15.82 -4.46 5.42
CA LYS A 144 -15.74 -3.01 5.24
C LYS A 144 -14.30 -2.54 5.23
N PHE A 145 -13.87 -2.03 4.07
CA PHE A 145 -12.49 -1.61 3.84
C PHE A 145 -12.44 -0.18 3.29
N THR A 146 -11.39 0.54 3.64
CA THR A 146 -11.13 1.90 3.14
C THR A 146 -9.68 2.01 2.70
N LEU A 147 -9.46 2.41 1.45
CA LEU A 147 -8.12 2.77 0.97
C LEU A 147 -7.76 4.12 1.56
N THR A 148 -6.65 4.23 2.26
CA THR A 148 -6.27 5.45 2.99
C THR A 148 -5.04 6.12 2.42
N LYS A 149 -4.23 5.37 1.69
CA LYS A 149 -3.08 5.87 0.94
C LYS A 149 -2.92 5.06 -0.32
N GLU A 150 -2.67 5.76 -1.41
CA GLU A 150 -2.39 5.22 -2.71
C GLU A 150 -1.23 6.01 -3.32
N LEU A 151 -0.31 5.31 -3.95
CA LEU A 151 0.78 5.90 -4.72
C LEU A 151 1.01 4.99 -5.93
N HIS A 152 1.01 5.57 -7.13
CA HIS A 152 1.45 4.91 -8.35
C HIS A 152 2.65 5.68 -8.89
N LEU A 153 3.75 4.98 -9.21
CA LEU A 153 4.95 5.63 -9.77
C LEU A 153 4.97 5.67 -11.30
N SER A 154 4.04 4.98 -11.96
CA SER A 154 3.92 4.92 -13.42
C SER A 154 2.60 5.52 -13.91
N GLU A 155 2.64 6.25 -15.03
CA GLU A 155 1.51 6.99 -15.62
C GLU A 155 0.38 6.12 -16.20
N ARG A 156 0.49 4.79 -16.15
CA ARG A 156 -0.39 3.86 -16.87
C ARG A 156 -1.61 3.33 -16.12
N ASN A 157 -1.95 3.86 -14.95
CA ASN A 157 -3.12 3.38 -14.20
C ASN A 157 -4.21 4.44 -14.10
N ASP A 158 -5.41 4.06 -14.57
CA ASP A 158 -6.64 4.79 -14.30
C ASP A 158 -6.80 4.94 -12.79
N PRO A 159 -7.00 6.16 -12.29
CA PRO A 159 -7.09 6.42 -10.86
C PRO A 159 -8.23 5.60 -10.24
N HIS A 160 -7.89 4.79 -9.24
CA HIS A 160 -8.83 3.90 -8.53
C HIS A 160 -9.65 4.71 -7.51
N HIS A 161 -10.51 5.61 -8.00
CA HIS A 161 -11.39 6.46 -7.17
C HIS A 161 -12.52 5.69 -6.47
N ALA A 162 -12.37 4.39 -6.21
CA ALA A 162 -13.44 3.57 -5.67
C ALA A 162 -13.95 4.08 -4.31
N ASN A 163 -13.08 4.67 -3.48
CA ASN A 163 -13.52 5.30 -2.24
C ASN A 163 -14.49 6.47 -2.48
N GLU A 164 -14.16 7.36 -3.41
CA GLU A 164 -14.93 8.57 -3.70
C GLU A 164 -16.26 8.23 -4.39
N LEU A 165 -16.25 7.13 -5.14
CA LEU A 165 -17.40 6.58 -5.84
C LEU A 165 -18.21 5.58 -4.99
N ASN A 166 -17.79 5.33 -3.74
CA ASN A 166 -18.38 4.33 -2.84
C ASN A 166 -18.52 2.93 -3.48
N GLU A 167 -17.52 2.55 -4.27
CA GLU A 167 -17.40 1.26 -4.94
C GLU A 167 -16.58 0.25 -4.11
N HIS A 168 -16.79 -1.03 -4.38
CA HIS A 168 -16.15 -2.12 -3.64
C HIS A 168 -14.93 -2.64 -4.39
N TYR A 169 -13.74 -2.37 -3.85
CA TYR A 169 -12.49 -2.95 -4.37
C TYR A 169 -12.56 -4.47 -4.51
N CYS A 170 -11.84 -4.98 -5.51
CA CYS A 170 -11.76 -6.42 -5.79
C CYS A 170 -11.30 -7.21 -4.55
N ARG A 171 -12.16 -8.12 -4.07
CA ARG A 171 -11.86 -8.98 -2.91
C ARG A 171 -10.77 -10.02 -3.16
N ARG A 172 -10.39 -10.21 -4.41
CA ARG A 172 -9.27 -11.08 -4.81
C ARG A 172 -7.91 -10.43 -4.65
N TRP A 173 -7.83 -9.16 -4.24
CA TRP A 173 -6.55 -8.53 -3.92
C TRP A 173 -6.02 -9.06 -2.60
N ILE A 174 -4.74 -9.47 -2.61
CA ILE A 174 -4.03 -9.85 -1.39
C ILE A 174 -4.06 -8.76 -0.31
N SER A 175 -4.18 -7.49 -0.71
CA SER A 175 -4.33 -6.35 0.20
C SER A 175 -5.56 -6.46 1.10
N LEU A 176 -6.63 -7.11 0.65
CA LEU A 176 -7.88 -7.29 1.40
C LEU A 176 -7.99 -8.68 2.01
N GLU A 177 -7.64 -9.72 1.26
CA GLU A 177 -7.68 -11.11 1.71
C GLU A 177 -6.83 -11.33 2.97
N ILE A 178 -5.63 -10.74 3.01
CA ILE A 178 -4.75 -10.85 4.16
C ILE A 178 -5.37 -10.23 5.43
N LEU A 179 -6.26 -9.23 5.31
CA LEU A 179 -6.94 -8.65 6.47
C LEU A 179 -7.94 -9.64 7.06
N GLN A 180 -8.64 -10.39 6.22
CA GLN A 180 -9.56 -11.44 6.66
C GLN A 180 -8.80 -12.58 7.33
N GLU A 181 -7.65 -12.98 6.77
CA GLU A 181 -6.74 -13.95 7.37
C GLU A 181 -6.26 -13.48 8.75
N LEU A 182 -5.85 -12.21 8.90
CA LEU A 182 -5.43 -11.66 10.18
C LEU A 182 -6.56 -11.76 11.21
N TYR A 183 -7.78 -11.39 10.86
CA TYR A 183 -8.92 -11.48 11.79
C TYR A 183 -9.17 -12.91 12.28
N GLN A 184 -8.97 -13.92 11.41
CA GLN A 184 -9.10 -15.33 11.81
C GLN A 184 -7.94 -15.77 12.69
N GLN A 185 -6.71 -15.38 12.35
CA GLN A 185 -5.52 -15.80 13.10
C GLN A 185 -5.40 -15.13 14.46
N VAL A 186 -5.76 -13.85 14.59
CA VAL A 186 -5.78 -13.15 15.89
C VAL A 186 -6.81 -13.78 16.84
N LYS A 187 -7.95 -14.27 16.32
CA LYS A 187 -8.91 -15.04 17.13
C LYS A 187 -8.33 -16.35 17.65
N ALA A 188 -7.49 -17.02 16.85
CA ALA A 188 -6.87 -18.30 17.23
C ALA A 188 -5.61 -18.12 18.10
N ASN A 189 -4.81 -17.09 17.84
CA ASN A 189 -3.59 -16.76 18.54
C ASN A 189 -3.44 -15.22 18.67
N PRO A 190 -3.82 -14.65 19.83
CA PRO A 190 -3.73 -13.21 20.08
C PRO A 190 -2.32 -12.60 19.99
N ASP A 191 -1.27 -13.42 20.09
CA ASP A 191 0.12 -12.95 20.04
C ASP A 191 0.63 -12.71 18.61
N LYS A 192 -0.12 -13.16 17.59
CA LYS A 192 0.27 -12.97 16.19
C LYS A 192 -0.08 -11.56 15.73
N GLN A 193 0.94 -10.69 15.70
CA GLN A 193 0.76 -9.26 15.42
C GLN A 193 0.95 -8.87 13.95
N PHE A 194 1.67 -9.69 13.18
CA PHE A 194 1.97 -9.40 11.77
C PHE A 194 1.82 -10.67 10.94
N ILE A 195 1.27 -10.53 9.75
CA ILE A 195 1.29 -11.55 8.72
C ILE A 195 1.75 -10.94 7.41
N ALA A 196 2.57 -11.68 6.67
CA ALA A 196 3.00 -11.30 5.34
C ALA A 196 2.42 -12.29 4.31
N GLY A 197 1.99 -11.75 3.18
CA GLY A 197 1.40 -12.50 2.08
C GLY A 197 1.94 -12.01 0.74
N ILE A 198 1.80 -12.88 -0.24
CA ILE A 198 2.25 -12.64 -1.61
C ILE A 198 1.18 -13.12 -2.59
N GLN A 199 1.06 -12.43 -3.71
CA GLN A 199 0.17 -12.82 -4.79
C GLN A 199 0.67 -12.31 -6.13
N ARG A 200 0.50 -13.09 -7.18
CA ARG A 200 0.59 -12.63 -8.57
C ARG A 200 -0.81 -12.22 -9.04
N SER A 201 -1.02 -10.93 -9.25
CA SER A 201 -2.29 -10.34 -9.64
C SER A 201 -2.29 -10.09 -11.15
N ARG A 202 -3.03 -10.91 -11.91
CA ARG A 202 -3.24 -10.71 -13.35
C ARG A 202 -4.51 -9.91 -13.55
N TYR A 203 -4.40 -8.75 -14.18
CA TYR A 203 -5.58 -7.93 -14.47
C TYR A 203 -6.37 -8.54 -15.64
N PHE A 204 -7.68 -8.66 -15.46
CA PHE A 204 -8.58 -9.18 -16.49
C PHE A 204 -8.47 -8.37 -17.78
N GLU A 205 -8.39 -9.07 -18.93
CA GLU A 205 -8.23 -8.46 -20.27
C GLU A 205 -7.04 -7.51 -20.41
N SER A 206 -6.05 -7.62 -19.51
CA SER A 206 -4.78 -6.90 -19.58
C SER A 206 -3.63 -7.91 -19.65
N GLU A 207 -2.56 -7.53 -20.35
CA GLU A 207 -1.29 -8.24 -20.27
C GLU A 207 -0.54 -7.95 -18.95
N SER A 208 -1.05 -7.01 -18.15
CA SER A 208 -0.38 -6.57 -16.92
C SER A 208 -0.57 -7.59 -15.80
N GLU A 209 0.56 -8.10 -15.29
CA GLU A 209 0.62 -8.95 -14.12
C GLU A 209 1.51 -8.29 -13.07
N TYR A 210 1.04 -8.22 -11.82
CA TYR A 210 1.77 -7.59 -10.72
C TYR A 210 2.09 -8.60 -9.63
N LEU A 211 3.33 -8.59 -9.14
CA LEU A 211 3.71 -9.26 -7.91
C LEU A 211 3.39 -8.33 -6.73
N CYS A 212 2.43 -8.72 -5.90
CA CYS A 212 2.00 -7.95 -4.74
C CYS A 212 2.55 -8.58 -3.46
N LEU A 213 3.34 -7.81 -2.70
CA LEU A 213 3.76 -8.13 -1.35
C LEU A 213 2.90 -7.36 -0.37
N SER A 214 2.29 -8.03 0.60
CA SER A 214 1.38 -7.42 1.57
C SER A 214 1.76 -7.78 2.99
N ILE A 215 1.63 -6.83 3.92
CA ILE A 215 1.73 -7.08 5.36
C ILE A 215 0.46 -6.57 6.03
N ALA A 216 -0.18 -7.42 6.85
CA ALA A 216 -1.34 -7.08 7.65
C ALA A 216 -1.00 -7.09 9.15
N PHE A 217 -1.60 -6.16 9.89
CA PHE A 217 -1.39 -6.00 11.33
C PHE A 217 -2.55 -5.25 12.01
N PRO A 218 -2.81 -5.48 13.32
CA PRO A 218 -3.84 -4.74 14.05
C PRO A 218 -3.53 -3.24 14.11
N ASN A 219 -4.57 -2.39 14.05
CA ASN A 219 -4.39 -0.97 14.23
C ASN A 219 -4.08 -0.65 15.71
N VAL A 220 -2.93 0.01 15.94
CA VAL A 220 -2.47 0.39 17.29
C VAL A 220 -3.45 1.37 17.95
N SER A 221 -4.14 2.21 17.17
CA SER A 221 -5.08 3.21 17.69
C SER A 221 -6.49 2.66 17.91
N ASN A 222 -6.87 1.57 17.23
CA ASN A 222 -8.15 0.90 17.38
C ASN A 222 -7.98 -0.61 17.14
N ARG A 223 -8.01 -1.43 18.18
CA ARG A 223 -7.74 -2.88 18.06
C ARG A 223 -8.82 -3.66 17.32
N GLU A 224 -9.99 -3.08 17.06
CA GLU A 224 -11.03 -3.69 16.22
C GLU A 224 -10.72 -3.55 14.73
N GLU A 225 -9.86 -2.60 14.37
CA GLU A 225 -9.41 -2.38 13.00
C GLU A 225 -8.14 -3.15 12.68
N ALA A 226 -8.02 -3.54 11.42
CA ALA A 226 -6.80 -4.10 10.86
C ALA A 226 -6.29 -3.20 9.73
N ILE A 227 -4.97 -3.15 9.54
CA ILE A 227 -4.32 -2.38 8.49
C ILE A 227 -3.55 -3.35 7.60
N SER A 228 -3.61 -3.13 6.30
CA SER A 228 -2.69 -3.76 5.35
C SER A 228 -1.92 -2.70 4.60
N VAL A 229 -0.65 -3.01 4.33
CA VAL A 229 0.21 -2.23 3.45
C VAL A 229 0.74 -3.16 2.37
N THR A 230 0.60 -2.73 1.13
CA THR A 230 0.92 -3.55 -0.04
C THR A 230 1.78 -2.76 -1.00
N VAL A 231 2.83 -3.41 -1.52
CA VAL A 231 3.59 -2.90 -2.67
C VAL A 231 3.40 -3.87 -3.82
N GLY A 232 2.99 -3.36 -4.97
CA GLY A 232 2.89 -4.12 -6.21
C GLY A 232 4.00 -3.75 -7.18
N PHE A 233 4.56 -4.75 -7.85
CA PHE A 233 5.59 -4.60 -8.88
C PHE A 233 5.08 -5.20 -10.18
N LEU A 234 5.16 -4.47 -11.29
CA LEU A 234 4.87 -5.08 -12.59
C LEU A 234 5.87 -6.22 -12.83
N ILE A 235 5.35 -7.39 -13.22
CA ILE A 235 6.16 -8.53 -13.59
C ILE A 235 6.66 -8.31 -15.01
N ASP A 236 7.96 -8.06 -15.12
CA ASP A 236 8.73 -8.02 -16.36
C ASP A 236 10.01 -8.86 -16.20
N ASP A 237 10.76 -9.00 -17.29
CA ASP A 237 12.01 -9.76 -17.29
C ASP A 237 13.02 -9.21 -16.25
N ARG A 238 13.02 -7.89 -16.03
CA ARG A 238 13.92 -7.24 -15.06
C ARG A 238 13.58 -7.64 -13.63
N LEU A 239 12.30 -7.71 -13.28
CA LEU A 239 11.87 -8.19 -11.96
C LEU A 239 12.26 -9.67 -11.77
N GLY A 240 12.08 -10.51 -12.80
CA GLY A 240 12.45 -11.94 -12.78
C GLY A 240 13.95 -12.19 -12.59
N ASP A 241 14.79 -11.28 -13.09
CA ASP A 241 16.24 -11.34 -12.84
C ASP A 241 16.59 -11.17 -11.37
N HIS A 242 15.75 -10.44 -10.63
CA HIS A 242 16.01 -10.05 -9.26
C HIS A 242 15.26 -10.86 -8.20
N LEU A 243 14.07 -11.38 -8.52
CA LEU A 243 13.22 -12.13 -7.59
C LEU A 243 13.01 -13.57 -8.08
N LYS A 244 13.84 -14.49 -7.61
CA LYS A 244 13.83 -15.91 -8.02
C LYS A 244 12.64 -16.70 -7.48
N PHE A 245 12.02 -16.23 -6.40
CA PHE A 245 10.78 -16.82 -5.91
C PHE A 245 9.58 -16.46 -6.78
N LEU A 246 9.71 -15.61 -7.81
CA LEU A 246 8.60 -15.34 -8.74
C LEU A 246 8.08 -16.61 -9.44
N ASP A 247 8.97 -17.58 -9.63
CA ASP A 247 8.70 -18.91 -10.21
C ASP A 247 8.23 -19.94 -9.16
N ASP A 248 8.04 -19.53 -7.90
CA ASP A 248 7.56 -20.42 -6.85
C ASP A 248 6.11 -20.83 -7.13
N PRO A 249 5.82 -22.13 -7.36
CA PRO A 249 4.46 -22.59 -7.65
C PRO A 249 3.51 -22.41 -6.47
N ASP A 250 4.03 -22.19 -5.26
CA ASP A 250 3.24 -21.95 -4.06
C ASP A 250 2.69 -20.50 -4.01
N ILE A 251 3.16 -19.59 -4.88
CA ILE A 251 2.61 -18.23 -4.97
C ILE A 251 1.31 -18.24 -5.77
N PRO A 252 0.17 -17.80 -5.19
CA PRO A 252 -1.09 -17.80 -5.88
C PRO A 252 -1.11 -16.78 -7.02
N ALA A 253 -1.44 -17.24 -8.23
CA ALA A 253 -1.80 -16.38 -9.35
C ALA A 253 -3.32 -16.22 -9.41
N LYS A 254 -3.80 -14.98 -9.33
CA LYS A 254 -5.23 -14.66 -9.33
C LYS A 254 -5.59 -13.68 -10.43
N LEU A 255 -6.71 -13.95 -11.08
CA LEU A 255 -7.34 -13.04 -12.02
C LEU A 255 -8.16 -12.00 -11.25
N VAL A 256 -7.75 -10.74 -11.35
CA VAL A 256 -8.28 -9.62 -10.56
C VAL A 256 -8.81 -8.51 -11.47
N ASN A 257 -9.53 -7.57 -10.86
CA ASN A 257 -9.92 -6.30 -11.48
C ASN A 257 -9.87 -5.19 -10.41
N THR A 258 -10.40 -4.02 -10.68
CA THR A 258 -10.37 -2.84 -9.81
C THR A 258 -11.50 -2.85 -8.79
N THR A 259 -12.76 -2.75 -9.24
CA THR A 259 -13.95 -2.73 -8.38
C THR A 259 -15.00 -3.73 -8.84
N CYS A 260 -15.83 -4.22 -7.92
CA CYS A 260 -16.86 -5.19 -8.20
C CYS A 260 -17.90 -4.62 -9.18
N GLU A 261 -18.32 -3.37 -8.98
CA GLU A 261 -19.31 -2.63 -9.77
C GLU A 261 -18.94 -2.55 -11.25
N ARG A 262 -17.64 -2.45 -11.54
CA ARG A 262 -17.08 -2.31 -12.89
C ARG A 262 -16.53 -3.62 -13.45
N CYS A 263 -16.49 -4.68 -12.63
CA CYS A 263 -15.78 -5.91 -12.99
C CYS A 263 -16.60 -6.77 -13.98
N PRO A 264 -16.05 -7.07 -15.18
CA PRO A 264 -16.68 -7.92 -16.20
C PRO A 264 -16.64 -9.43 -15.87
N ILE A 265 -15.86 -9.86 -14.88
CA ILE A 265 -15.72 -11.27 -14.51
C ILE A 265 -17.06 -11.80 -13.97
N SER A 266 -17.75 -12.62 -14.76
CA SER A 266 -19.11 -13.08 -14.45
C SER A 266 -19.17 -14.15 -13.36
N ASP A 267 -18.16 -15.01 -13.25
CA ASP A 267 -18.09 -16.16 -12.34
C ASP A 267 -17.29 -15.87 -11.04
N CYS A 268 -17.24 -14.61 -10.62
CA CYS A 268 -16.48 -14.20 -9.45
C CYS A 268 -17.18 -14.58 -8.13
N LYS A 269 -16.67 -15.61 -7.43
CA LYS A 269 -17.18 -16.09 -6.14
C LYS A 269 -16.92 -15.13 -4.98
N GLU A 270 -15.91 -14.28 -5.11
CA GLU A 270 -15.47 -13.31 -4.10
C GLU A 270 -16.14 -11.93 -4.31
N ARG A 271 -17.08 -11.83 -5.26
CA ARG A 271 -17.75 -10.59 -5.62
C ARG A 271 -18.53 -10.04 -4.42
N ALA A 272 -18.19 -8.83 -4.01
CA ALA A 272 -18.88 -8.15 -2.90
C ALA A 272 -20.10 -7.34 -3.35
N TYR A 273 -20.15 -6.95 -4.62
CA TYR A 273 -21.24 -6.17 -5.18
C TYR A 273 -21.47 -6.51 -6.66
N ASP A 274 -22.71 -6.32 -7.12
CA ASP A 274 -23.10 -6.59 -8.50
C ASP A 274 -22.34 -5.68 -9.48
N ALA A 275 -22.06 -6.19 -10.69
CA ALA A 275 -21.38 -5.45 -11.75
C ALA A 275 -22.29 -4.39 -12.41
N VAL A 276 -22.94 -3.54 -11.61
CA VAL A 276 -23.99 -2.60 -12.06
C VAL A 276 -23.46 -1.60 -13.08
N ILE A 277 -22.25 -1.06 -12.88
CA ILE A 277 -21.62 -0.10 -13.79
C ILE A 277 -21.19 -0.79 -15.07
N HIS A 278 -20.64 -2.00 -14.98
CA HIS A 278 -20.30 -2.79 -16.17
C HIS A 278 -21.54 -3.11 -17.01
N LYS A 279 -22.63 -3.58 -16.39
CA LYS A 279 -23.90 -3.87 -17.06
C LYS A 279 -24.48 -2.62 -17.73
N GLN A 280 -24.39 -1.47 -17.08
CA GLN A 280 -24.82 -0.20 -17.66
C GLN A 280 -23.97 0.16 -18.88
N SER A 281 -22.64 0.04 -18.79
CA SER A 281 -21.74 0.30 -19.91
C SER A 281 -22.03 -0.62 -21.10
N GLN A 282 -22.29 -1.91 -20.86
CA GLN A 282 -22.69 -2.86 -21.91
C GLN A 282 -24.01 -2.46 -22.57
N HIS A 283 -24.99 -2.00 -21.78
CA HIS A 283 -26.27 -1.55 -22.31
C HIS A 283 -26.12 -0.28 -23.16
N GLU A 284 -25.32 0.69 -22.72
CA GLU A 284 -25.03 1.90 -23.48
C GLU A 284 -24.27 1.60 -24.79
N GLU A 285 -23.35 0.65 -24.77
CA GLU A 285 -22.64 0.19 -25.96
C GLU A 285 -23.57 -0.54 -26.94
N ALA A 286 -24.49 -1.37 -26.44
CA ALA A 286 -25.52 -2.00 -27.26
C ALA A 286 -26.41 -0.94 -27.95
N ILE A 287 -26.86 0.09 -27.22
CA ILE A 287 -27.63 1.20 -27.80
C ILE A 287 -26.82 1.93 -28.88
N LYS A 288 -25.52 2.18 -28.64
CA LYS A 288 -24.66 2.82 -29.65
C LYS A 288 -24.54 1.97 -30.91
N ASN A 289 -24.37 0.66 -30.77
CA ASN A 289 -24.31 -0.26 -31.90
C ASN A 289 -25.63 -0.29 -32.66
N ASP A 290 -26.78 -0.35 -31.96
CA ASP A 290 -28.11 -0.29 -32.57
C ASP A 290 -28.30 1.02 -33.36
N ILE A 291 -27.84 2.16 -32.82
CA ILE A 291 -27.89 3.46 -33.53
C ILE A 291 -27.03 3.42 -34.80
N VAL A 292 -25.82 2.87 -34.74
CA VAL A 292 -24.92 2.76 -35.91
C VAL A 292 -25.54 1.88 -36.99
N ASP A 293 -26.14 0.76 -36.60
CA ASP A 293 -26.81 -0.17 -37.50
C ASP A 293 -28.05 0.46 -38.14
N LEU A 294 -28.87 1.18 -37.37
CA LEU A 294 -30.07 1.87 -37.85
C LEU A 294 -29.76 3.07 -38.75
N LEU A 295 -28.68 3.80 -38.47
CA LEU A 295 -28.26 4.97 -39.28
C LEU A 295 -27.50 4.57 -40.55
N GLY A 296 -27.23 3.27 -40.77
CA GLY A 296 -26.69 2.78 -42.03
C GLY A 296 -25.33 3.34 -42.40
N THR A 297 -24.51 3.76 -41.43
CA THR A 297 -23.12 4.20 -41.66
C THR A 297 -22.26 2.99 -42.01
N GLN A 298 -22.39 2.52 -43.26
CA GLN A 298 -21.34 1.76 -43.92
C GLN A 298 -20.05 2.58 -43.78
N ARG A 299 -19.04 1.98 -43.15
CA ARG A 299 -17.65 2.40 -43.37
C ARG A 299 -17.43 2.38 -44.88
N GLY A 300 -17.40 3.57 -45.48
CA GLY A 300 -17.03 3.75 -46.87
C GLY A 300 -15.65 3.15 -47.08
N VAL A 301 -15.62 2.06 -47.83
CA VAL A 301 -14.44 1.61 -48.54
C VAL A 301 -14.18 2.62 -49.65
N ALA A 302 -13.12 3.41 -49.51
CA ALA A 302 -12.32 4.01 -50.59
C ALA A 302 -10.97 4.44 -50.01
#